data_AF-A0A2W7MVK8-F1
#
_entry.id   AF-A0A2W7MVK8-F1
#
_cell.length_a   1.000
_cell.length_b   1.000
_cell.length_c   1.000
_cell.angle_alpha   90.00
_cell.angle_beta   90.00
_cell.angle_gamma   90.00
#
_symmetry.space_group_name_H-M   'P 1'
#
loop_
_entity.id
_entity.type
_entity.pdbx_description
1 polymer ?
#
loop_
_entity_poly.entity_id
_entity_poly.type
_entity_poly.pdbx_seq_one_letter_code
_entity_poly.pdbx_strand_id
1 'polypeptide(L)'
;MKKIDKVKIQHFKAFQAEEEFNFRSKHVLAYGNNGSGKSSLFWALYTFLQSSIKTNDDEVKKYFADFVESNRATHQTLKNIYATNDNEPHIKLIINEANGNSKTYQIGNSNPGTRPENNGNDTTIQELNLASDFINYKLLHNFYRATHRQEINLWQVFERDIFPFLTEGTKNWLDIIKEKTTDIPRRNGGSARSGHARSNFDTALEALNQNIEDKLSEIANTANDFMKKHFFNKKDVLKVELKFLKKFSFDLVKRKIWEENHEAMRLDSLKIGLVVKLKRNGSENWDTLQRVQSFLNESQLTKIAIGIRIGALRSRVQSTDFKILVLDDMLISLDMSNRMDIIRVLLNTDNDPELEQIFGGFQKIILTHDLGFYELVKRYTSAHDWEYFKFHSSDKLYEAPIIRKDKSRLEKAESFLVDGEYDACGNELRKETEAVLDKYLKGLNMAANGEFEPLMSKLNRALNQLTETKRRDFTKAISNRGMSKELIEKLKTDFENDATLEPAEKGKLRGLKNDLTNYVLKQIDLRNDSENLINEAKDILKRIMNPASHSSFEPLYEAELRKAINGVVALKEKLESI
;
A
#
# COMPACT_ATOMS: atom_id res chain seq x y z
N MET A 1 -3.76 6.24 -18.24
CA MET A 1 -2.48 5.89 -17.58
C MET A 1 -2.19 4.41 -17.82
N LYS A 2 -0.93 4.02 -18.00
CA LYS A 2 -0.56 2.61 -18.15
C LYS A 2 -0.80 1.87 -16.83
N LYS A 3 -1.38 0.66 -16.86
CA LYS A 3 -1.59 -0.19 -15.68
C LYS A 3 -1.43 -1.66 -16.04
N ILE A 4 -0.95 -2.48 -15.09
CA ILE A 4 -0.92 -3.93 -15.24
C ILE A 4 -2.35 -4.44 -15.22
N ASP A 5 -2.76 -5.09 -16.30
CA ASP A 5 -4.08 -5.67 -16.45
C ASP A 5 -4.09 -7.13 -16.03
N LYS A 6 -3.08 -7.90 -16.45
CA LYS A 6 -2.96 -9.32 -16.13
C LYS A 6 -1.51 -9.75 -15.94
N VAL A 7 -1.33 -10.77 -15.10
CA VAL A 7 -0.06 -11.46 -14.89
C VAL A 7 -0.30 -12.95 -15.12
N LYS A 8 0.47 -13.60 -15.98
CA LYS A 8 0.48 -15.06 -16.12
C LYS A 8 1.82 -15.61 -15.67
N ILE A 9 1.79 -16.65 -14.84
CA ILE A 9 3.00 -17.26 -14.30
C ILE A 9 2.91 -18.76 -14.54
N GLN A 10 3.94 -19.33 -15.18
CA GLN A 10 4.01 -20.75 -15.47
C GLN A 10 5.35 -21.33 -15.00
N HIS A 11 5.30 -22.45 -14.27
CA HIS A 11 6.47 -23.19 -13.76
C HIS A 11 7.51 -22.34 -13.02
N PHE A 12 7.05 -21.42 -12.17
CA PHE A 12 7.89 -20.50 -11.40
C PHE A 12 7.57 -20.58 -9.91
N LYS A 13 8.59 -20.81 -9.07
CA LYS A 13 8.47 -21.00 -7.62
C LYS A 13 7.35 -21.96 -7.23
N ALA A 14 6.27 -21.47 -6.61
CA ALA A 14 5.17 -22.31 -6.12
C ALA A 14 4.19 -22.75 -7.23
N PHE A 15 4.22 -22.11 -8.40
CA PHE A 15 3.25 -22.38 -9.46
C PHE A 15 3.72 -23.52 -10.35
N GLN A 16 2.99 -24.63 -10.32
CA GLN A 16 3.29 -25.84 -11.10
C GLN A 16 2.67 -25.82 -12.49
N ALA A 17 1.64 -25.02 -12.74
CA ALA A 17 0.95 -24.82 -14.03
C ALA A 17 0.84 -23.32 -14.35
N GLU A 18 0.25 -22.95 -15.49
CA GLU A 18 -0.06 -21.55 -15.81
C GLU A 18 -1.16 -21.04 -14.86
N GLU A 19 -0.82 -20.05 -14.05
CA GLU A 19 -1.76 -19.32 -13.20
C GLU A 19 -1.95 -17.91 -13.75
N GLU A 20 -3.21 -17.53 -14.03
CA GLU A 20 -3.60 -16.20 -14.52
C GLU A 20 -4.17 -15.35 -13.38
N PHE A 21 -3.48 -14.24 -13.08
CA PHE A 21 -3.97 -13.20 -12.20
C PHE A 21 -4.57 -12.07 -13.03
N ASN A 22 -5.88 -11.93 -13.00
CA ASN A 22 -6.59 -10.86 -13.69
C ASN A 22 -6.76 -9.65 -12.76
N PHE A 23 -5.86 -8.67 -12.86
CA PHE A 23 -5.88 -7.45 -12.07
C PHE A 23 -6.90 -6.43 -12.59
N ARG A 24 -7.36 -6.53 -13.85
CA ARG A 24 -8.33 -5.62 -14.47
C ARG A 24 -7.93 -4.15 -14.36
N SER A 25 -6.63 -3.87 -14.42
CA SER A 25 -6.06 -2.51 -14.26
C SER A 25 -6.38 -1.85 -12.90
N LYS A 26 -6.68 -2.66 -11.88
CA LYS A 26 -7.00 -2.23 -10.51
C LYS A 26 -5.83 -2.48 -9.55
N HIS A 27 -5.95 -1.97 -8.34
CA HIS A 27 -5.10 -2.37 -7.22
C HIS A 27 -5.41 -3.82 -6.81
N VAL A 28 -4.48 -4.45 -6.10
CA VAL A 28 -4.60 -5.87 -5.74
C VAL A 28 -4.35 -6.05 -4.26
N LEU A 29 -5.23 -6.81 -3.60
CA LEU A 29 -5.03 -7.27 -2.23
C LEU A 29 -5.13 -8.80 -2.19
N ALA A 30 -4.07 -9.47 -1.75
CA ALA A 30 -4.00 -10.93 -1.68
C ALA A 30 -3.76 -11.43 -0.26
N TYR A 31 -4.57 -12.40 0.16
CA TYR A 31 -4.40 -13.13 1.42
C TYR A 31 -4.03 -14.60 1.19
N GLY A 32 -3.37 -15.22 2.15
CA GLY A 32 -3.11 -16.67 2.17
C GLY A 32 -2.27 -17.05 3.38
N ASN A 33 -2.18 -18.33 3.72
CA ASN A 33 -1.34 -18.77 4.83
C ASN A 33 0.16 -18.79 4.47
N ASN A 34 1.03 -18.96 5.46
CA ASN A 34 2.45 -19.19 5.19
C ASN A 34 2.61 -20.44 4.31
N GLY A 35 3.47 -20.36 3.28
CA GLY A 35 3.63 -21.43 2.30
C GLY A 35 2.60 -21.46 1.17
N SER A 36 1.56 -20.60 1.19
CA SER A 36 0.50 -20.61 0.16
C SER A 36 0.90 -20.06 -1.22
N GLY A 37 2.19 -19.81 -1.48
CA GLY A 37 2.66 -19.30 -2.77
C GLY A 37 2.49 -17.79 -3.02
N LYS A 38 1.97 -16.98 -2.09
CA LYS A 38 1.83 -15.52 -2.26
C LYS A 38 3.11 -14.82 -2.68
N SER A 39 4.22 -15.05 -1.95
CA SER A 39 5.50 -14.42 -2.26
C SER A 39 6.01 -14.84 -3.64
N SER A 40 5.54 -15.94 -4.23
CA SER A 40 5.87 -16.29 -5.62
C SER A 40 5.37 -15.23 -6.60
N LEU A 41 4.20 -14.61 -6.36
CA LEU A 41 3.70 -13.48 -7.15
C LEU A 41 4.61 -12.24 -6.98
N PHE A 42 5.03 -11.92 -5.75
CA PHE A 42 6.01 -10.86 -5.48
C PHE A 42 7.30 -11.08 -6.27
N TRP A 43 7.87 -12.29 -6.17
CA TRP A 43 9.12 -12.63 -6.85
C TRP A 43 8.97 -12.67 -8.37
N ALA A 44 7.81 -13.07 -8.90
CA ALA A 44 7.57 -13.03 -10.33
C ALA A 44 7.59 -11.60 -10.86
N LEU A 45 6.88 -10.68 -10.21
CA LEU A 45 6.90 -9.25 -10.57
C LEU A 45 8.30 -8.66 -10.40
N TYR A 46 8.97 -8.94 -9.29
CA TYR A 46 10.32 -8.44 -9.02
C TYR A 46 11.32 -8.91 -10.08
N THR A 47 11.38 -10.23 -10.37
CA THR A 47 12.25 -10.80 -11.40
C THR A 47 11.91 -10.24 -12.78
N PHE A 48 10.62 -10.03 -13.08
CA PHE A 48 10.18 -9.42 -14.32
C PHE A 48 10.73 -8.00 -14.50
N LEU A 49 10.54 -7.11 -13.53
CA LEU A 49 11.01 -5.74 -13.64
C LEU A 49 12.53 -5.65 -13.63
N GLN A 50 13.21 -6.46 -12.80
CA GLN A 50 14.67 -6.50 -12.74
C GLN A 50 15.32 -7.05 -14.02
N SER A 51 14.58 -7.76 -14.86
CA SER A 51 15.07 -8.19 -16.18
C SER A 51 15.40 -7.02 -17.12
N SER A 52 14.75 -5.85 -16.93
CA SER A 52 14.91 -4.65 -17.77
C SER A 52 16.25 -3.93 -17.65
N ILE A 53 17.09 -4.32 -16.68
CA ILE A 53 18.41 -3.72 -16.45
C ILE A 53 19.54 -4.72 -16.70
N LYS A 54 19.23 -5.89 -17.26
CA LYS A 54 20.20 -6.97 -17.50
C LYS A 54 20.84 -6.83 -18.86
N THR A 55 22.17 -6.95 -18.89
CA THR A 55 22.96 -6.66 -20.10
C THR A 55 22.96 -7.81 -21.11
N ASN A 56 22.70 -9.05 -20.68
CA ASN A 56 22.61 -10.23 -21.55
C ASN A 56 21.39 -11.13 -21.21
N ASP A 57 21.01 -12.02 -22.14
CA ASP A 57 19.80 -12.86 -22.01
C ASP A 57 20.03 -13.94 -20.95
N ASP A 58 21.28 -14.38 -20.82
CA ASP A 58 21.70 -15.42 -19.88
C ASP A 58 21.51 -14.98 -18.42
N GLU A 59 21.67 -13.68 -18.13
CA GLU A 59 21.35 -13.07 -16.84
C GLU A 59 19.86 -13.12 -16.48
N VAL A 60 18.97 -13.33 -17.46
CA VAL A 60 17.54 -13.54 -17.22
C VAL A 60 17.21 -15.04 -17.26
N LYS A 61 17.73 -15.78 -18.25
CA LYS A 61 17.48 -17.22 -18.43
C LYS A 61 17.91 -18.05 -17.23
N LYS A 62 18.95 -17.63 -16.49
CA LYS A 62 19.39 -18.32 -15.27
C LYS A 62 18.28 -18.49 -14.22
N TYR A 63 17.27 -17.60 -14.19
CA TYR A 63 16.13 -17.72 -13.27
C TYR A 63 15.14 -18.82 -13.67
N PHE A 64 15.23 -19.32 -14.90
CA PHE A 64 14.32 -20.32 -15.48
C PHE A 64 15.05 -21.60 -15.92
N ALA A 65 16.37 -21.66 -15.72
CA ALA A 65 17.20 -22.81 -16.03
C ALA A 65 17.07 -23.91 -14.97
N ASP A 66 17.40 -25.15 -15.31
CA ASP A 66 17.44 -26.24 -14.35
C ASP A 66 18.61 -26.07 -13.37
N PHE A 67 18.38 -26.45 -12.11
CA PHE A 67 19.43 -26.46 -11.09
C PHE A 67 20.44 -27.57 -11.41
N VAL A 68 21.71 -27.21 -11.49
CA VAL A 68 22.82 -28.14 -11.71
C VAL A 68 23.86 -27.91 -10.62
N GLU A 69 24.02 -28.89 -9.72
CA GLU A 69 24.91 -28.78 -8.55
C GLU A 69 26.37 -28.43 -8.90
N SER A 70 26.86 -28.91 -10.03
CA SER A 70 28.22 -28.61 -10.51
C SER A 70 28.37 -27.21 -11.09
N ASN A 71 27.28 -26.51 -11.42
CA ASN A 71 27.30 -25.20 -12.06
C ASN A 71 26.62 -24.14 -11.19
N ARG A 72 27.45 -23.39 -10.44
CA ARG A 72 27.01 -22.30 -9.56
C ARG A 72 26.16 -21.23 -10.25
N ALA A 73 26.30 -21.02 -11.56
CA ALA A 73 25.49 -20.04 -12.29
C ALA A 73 23.99 -20.40 -12.29
N THR A 74 23.65 -21.69 -12.15
CA THR A 74 22.27 -22.20 -12.12
C THR A 74 21.62 -22.11 -10.73
N HIS A 75 22.39 -21.83 -9.67
CA HIS A 75 21.87 -21.82 -8.29
C HIS A 75 20.92 -20.66 -8.01
N GLN A 76 20.82 -19.70 -8.94
CA GLN A 76 19.88 -18.59 -8.89
C GLN A 76 18.53 -18.94 -9.51
N THR A 77 18.32 -20.19 -9.95
CA THR A 77 17.07 -20.62 -10.55
C THR A 77 15.88 -20.44 -9.62
N LEU A 78 14.78 -19.99 -10.21
CA LEU A 78 13.46 -19.87 -9.60
C LEU A 78 12.44 -20.76 -10.33
N LYS A 79 12.89 -21.64 -11.24
CA LYS A 79 12.05 -22.66 -11.89
C LYS A 79 11.41 -23.55 -10.83
N ASN A 80 10.13 -23.86 -11.02
CA ASN A 80 9.44 -24.79 -10.14
C ASN A 80 10.13 -26.17 -10.18
N ILE A 81 10.36 -26.80 -9.03
CA ILE A 81 11.11 -28.05 -8.91
C ILE A 81 10.41 -29.26 -9.55
N TYR A 82 9.12 -29.18 -9.82
CA TYR A 82 8.33 -30.24 -10.47
C TYR A 82 8.21 -30.01 -11.99
N ALA A 83 8.79 -28.93 -12.51
CA ALA A 83 8.76 -28.68 -13.94
C ALA A 83 9.75 -29.60 -14.67
N THR A 84 9.27 -30.30 -15.69
CA THR A 84 10.10 -31.17 -16.55
C THR A 84 10.87 -30.34 -17.58
N ASN A 85 11.71 -31.00 -18.39
CA ASN A 85 12.49 -30.34 -19.44
C ASN A 85 11.62 -29.84 -20.60
N ASP A 86 10.46 -30.46 -20.83
CA ASP A 86 9.50 -30.08 -21.88
C ASP A 86 8.64 -28.86 -21.50
N ASN A 87 8.69 -28.46 -20.23
CA ASN A 87 7.93 -27.33 -19.73
C ASN A 87 8.64 -26.02 -20.06
N GLU A 88 7.89 -25.03 -20.54
CA GLU A 88 8.38 -23.68 -20.83
C GLU A 88 8.06 -22.72 -19.67
N PRO A 89 8.92 -22.60 -18.65
CA PRO A 89 8.72 -21.67 -17.56
C PRO A 89 8.80 -20.23 -18.04
N HIS A 90 7.79 -19.44 -17.71
CA HIS A 90 7.71 -18.06 -18.13
C HIS A 90 6.83 -17.21 -17.21
N ILE A 91 7.02 -15.89 -17.32
CA ILE A 91 6.18 -14.88 -16.71
C ILE A 91 5.74 -13.93 -17.83
N LYS A 92 4.43 -13.72 -17.98
CA LYS A 92 3.85 -12.76 -18.93
C LYS A 92 3.15 -11.63 -18.19
N LEU A 93 3.39 -10.40 -18.60
CA LEU A 93 2.66 -9.22 -18.15
C LEU A 93 1.86 -8.63 -19.31
N ILE A 94 0.58 -8.37 -19.06
CA ILE A 94 -0.31 -7.68 -19.99
C ILE A 94 -0.60 -6.30 -19.39
N ILE A 95 -0.23 -5.25 -20.13
CA ILE A 95 -0.32 -3.85 -19.70
C ILE A 95 -1.31 -3.13 -20.61
N ASN A 96 -2.31 -2.49 -20.00
CA ASN A 96 -3.22 -1.60 -20.72
C ASN A 96 -2.59 -0.22 -20.84
N GLU A 97 -2.53 0.30 -22.06
CA GLU A 97 -2.06 1.64 -22.39
C GLU A 97 -3.20 2.68 -22.32
N ALA A 98 -2.84 3.96 -22.28
CA ALA A 98 -3.81 5.05 -22.17
C ALA A 98 -4.74 5.20 -23.38
N ASN A 99 -4.37 4.62 -24.53
CA ASN A 99 -5.14 4.60 -25.78
C ASN A 99 -6.16 3.44 -25.83
N GLY A 100 -6.25 2.61 -24.79
CA GLY A 100 -7.13 1.43 -24.76
C GLY A 100 -6.53 0.16 -25.38
N ASN A 101 -5.30 0.22 -25.92
CA ASN A 101 -4.60 -0.97 -26.40
C ASN A 101 -3.93 -1.73 -25.25
N SER A 102 -3.69 -3.02 -25.44
CA SER A 102 -2.94 -3.86 -24.50
C SER A 102 -1.62 -4.31 -25.13
N LYS A 103 -0.51 -4.17 -24.41
CA LYS A 103 0.78 -4.75 -24.79
C LYS A 103 1.12 -5.93 -23.88
N THR A 104 1.66 -6.99 -24.47
CA THR A 104 2.10 -8.18 -23.74
C THR A 104 3.62 -8.28 -23.76
N TYR A 105 4.21 -8.54 -22.60
CA TYR A 105 5.64 -8.72 -22.41
C TYR A 105 5.90 -10.06 -21.72
N GLN A 106 6.98 -10.76 -22.07
CA GLN A 106 7.27 -12.10 -21.53
C GLN A 106 8.76 -12.28 -21.21
N ILE A 107 9.05 -12.91 -20.07
CA ILE A 107 10.38 -13.47 -19.78
C ILE A 107 10.28 -14.97 -19.53
N GLY A 108 11.30 -15.74 -19.90
CA GLY A 108 11.31 -17.20 -19.76
C GLY A 108 12.64 -17.81 -20.21
N ASN A 109 12.65 -19.14 -20.41
CA ASN A 109 13.82 -19.86 -20.93
C ASN A 109 13.88 -19.92 -22.47
N SER A 110 12.75 -19.80 -23.16
CA SER A 110 12.62 -19.90 -24.62
C SER A 110 12.84 -18.56 -25.33
N ASN A 111 13.37 -18.60 -26.56
CA ASN A 111 13.64 -17.43 -27.39
C ASN A 111 12.44 -17.08 -28.30
N PRO A 112 12.10 -15.79 -28.54
CA PRO A 112 12.74 -14.62 -27.96
C PRO A 112 12.30 -14.47 -26.50
N GLY A 113 13.25 -14.61 -25.58
CA GLY A 113 13.06 -14.13 -24.22
C GLY A 113 12.93 -12.63 -24.40
N THR A 114 11.71 -12.10 -24.25
CA THR A 114 11.50 -10.67 -24.45
C THR A 114 12.09 -9.99 -23.22
N ARG A 115 13.40 -9.69 -23.28
CA ARG A 115 13.85 -8.49 -22.58
C ARG A 115 12.92 -7.38 -23.04
N PRO A 116 12.47 -6.49 -22.15
CA PRO A 116 11.67 -5.34 -22.56
C PRO A 116 12.29 -4.53 -23.72
N GLU A 117 13.61 -4.64 -23.87
CA GLU A 117 14.47 -4.04 -24.89
C GLU A 117 14.46 -4.80 -26.24
N ASN A 118 14.06 -6.08 -26.25
CA ASN A 118 13.96 -6.89 -27.48
C ASN A 118 12.70 -6.55 -28.33
N ASN A 119 11.88 -5.60 -27.88
CA ASN A 119 10.81 -4.96 -28.66
C ASN A 119 11.27 -3.62 -29.31
N GLY A 120 12.57 -3.42 -29.50
CA GLY A 120 13.13 -2.18 -30.08
C GLY A 120 13.31 -1.07 -29.03
N ASN A 121 12.99 0.18 -29.37
CA ASN A 121 13.13 1.34 -28.48
C ASN A 121 12.07 1.42 -27.35
N ASP A 122 11.41 0.31 -26.98
CA ASP A 122 10.34 0.34 -25.96
C ASP A 122 10.93 0.33 -24.53
N THR A 123 11.03 1.51 -23.93
CA THR A 123 11.54 1.73 -22.57
C THR A 123 10.50 1.46 -21.47
N THR A 124 9.29 0.96 -21.79
CA THR A 124 8.15 0.91 -20.86
C THR A 124 8.45 0.14 -19.56
N ILE A 125 9.10 -1.04 -19.63
CA ILE A 125 9.39 -1.82 -18.41
C ILE A 125 10.59 -1.26 -17.65
N GLN A 126 11.55 -0.64 -18.35
CA GLN A 126 12.67 0.06 -17.70
C GLN A 126 12.16 1.27 -16.91
N GLU A 127 11.29 2.07 -17.52
CA GLU A 127 10.56 3.17 -16.86
C GLU A 127 9.75 2.67 -15.67
N LEU A 128 9.03 1.54 -15.82
CA LEU A 128 8.31 0.91 -14.73
C LEU A 128 9.25 0.49 -13.60
N ASN A 129 10.38 -0.16 -13.89
CA ASN A 129 11.35 -0.62 -12.89
C ASN A 129 11.95 0.53 -12.09
N LEU A 130 12.30 1.64 -12.75
CA LEU A 130 12.84 2.82 -12.08
C LEU A 130 11.80 3.52 -11.19
N ALA A 131 10.53 3.50 -11.60
CA ALA A 131 9.46 4.20 -10.90
C ALA A 131 8.74 3.35 -9.83
N SER A 132 8.89 2.02 -9.89
CA SER A 132 8.22 1.09 -8.99
C SER A 132 9.00 0.87 -7.68
N ASP A 133 8.28 0.42 -6.66
CA ASP A 133 8.88 0.05 -5.38
C ASP A 133 8.39 -1.30 -4.88
N PHE A 134 9.31 -2.07 -4.30
CA PHE A 134 9.08 -3.40 -3.75
C PHE A 134 9.52 -3.39 -2.29
N ILE A 135 8.58 -3.66 -1.39
CA ILE A 135 8.85 -3.69 0.04
C ILE A 135 8.43 -5.06 0.58
N ASN A 136 9.39 -5.75 1.18
CA ASN A 136 9.21 -7.08 1.76
C ASN A 136 9.65 -7.07 3.22
N TYR A 137 9.06 -7.92 4.07
CA TYR A 137 9.50 -8.12 5.46
C TYR A 137 11.01 -8.33 5.62
N LYS A 138 11.71 -8.93 4.64
CA LYS A 138 13.18 -9.09 4.68
C LYS A 138 13.94 -7.78 4.64
N LEU A 139 13.41 -6.74 3.99
CA LEU A 139 13.95 -5.39 4.04
C LEU A 139 13.91 -4.90 5.49
N LEU A 140 12.74 -5.01 6.13
CA LEU A 140 12.52 -4.60 7.51
C LEU A 140 13.42 -5.40 8.46
N HIS A 141 13.50 -6.73 8.29
CA HIS A 141 14.40 -7.60 9.04
C HIS A 141 15.87 -7.18 8.96
N ASN A 142 16.33 -6.69 7.80
CA ASN A 142 17.71 -6.22 7.67
C ASN A 142 18.00 -4.94 8.48
N PHE A 143 16.99 -4.14 8.83
CA PHE A 143 17.14 -3.07 9.82
C PHE A 143 17.27 -3.63 11.25
N TYR A 144 16.75 -4.83 11.52
CA TYR A 144 16.75 -5.49 12.84
C TYR A 144 17.92 -6.48 13.04
N ARG A 145 18.64 -6.85 11.98
CA ARG A 145 19.60 -7.98 11.99
C ARG A 145 20.80 -7.78 12.93
N ALA A 146 21.10 -6.56 13.36
CA ALA A 146 22.24 -6.28 14.23
C ALA A 146 22.01 -6.82 15.65
N THR A 147 22.93 -7.67 16.11
CA THR A 147 22.93 -8.12 17.51
C THR A 147 23.16 -6.94 18.46
N HIS A 148 22.77 -7.07 19.74
CA HIS A 148 22.97 -6.02 20.76
C HIS A 148 24.44 -5.57 20.94
N ARG A 149 25.40 -6.34 20.43
CA ARG A 149 26.84 -6.06 20.49
C ARG A 149 27.35 -5.21 19.32
N GLN A 150 26.59 -5.12 18.22
CA GLN A 150 27.02 -4.46 16.99
C GLN A 150 26.11 -3.27 16.67
N GLU A 151 26.65 -2.19 16.12
CA GLU A 151 25.81 -1.12 15.60
C GLU A 151 25.11 -1.55 14.31
N ILE A 152 23.94 -0.97 14.05
CA ILE A 152 23.19 -1.22 12.81
C ILE A 152 24.03 -0.77 11.61
N ASN A 153 24.30 -1.69 10.68
CA ASN A 153 24.91 -1.38 9.39
C ASN A 153 23.84 -1.48 8.29
N LEU A 154 23.44 -0.33 7.77
CA LEU A 154 22.45 -0.24 6.69
C LEU A 154 23.08 -0.34 5.29
N TRP A 155 24.40 -0.51 5.15
CA TRP A 155 25.05 -0.59 3.83
C TRP A 155 24.41 -1.66 2.95
N GLN A 156 24.16 -2.87 3.47
CA GLN A 156 23.53 -3.95 2.71
C GLN A 156 22.13 -3.58 2.20
N VAL A 157 21.35 -2.87 3.02
CA VAL A 157 20.01 -2.38 2.67
C VAL A 157 20.11 -1.34 1.56
N PHE A 158 21.06 -0.40 1.69
CA PHE A 158 21.24 0.63 0.69
C PHE A 158 21.73 0.05 -0.65
N GLU A 159 22.72 -0.84 -0.62
CA GLU A 159 23.28 -1.50 -1.81
C GLU A 159 22.22 -2.29 -2.57
N ARG A 160 21.38 -3.08 -1.88
CA ARG A 160 20.41 -3.97 -2.53
C ARG A 160 19.11 -3.25 -2.87
N ASP A 161 18.60 -2.45 -1.94
CA ASP A 161 17.20 -2.04 -1.97
C ASP A 161 17.02 -0.55 -2.26
N ILE A 162 18.01 0.32 -2.04
CA ILE A 162 17.86 1.79 -2.19
C ILE A 162 18.64 2.34 -3.38
N PHE A 163 19.97 2.19 -3.42
CA PHE A 163 20.84 2.75 -4.47
C PHE A 163 20.49 2.30 -5.90
N PRO A 164 20.07 1.06 -6.17
CA PRO A 164 19.68 0.66 -7.54
C PRO A 164 18.48 1.45 -8.09
N PHE A 165 17.67 2.02 -7.22
CA PHE A 165 16.44 2.70 -7.57
C PHE A 165 16.52 4.23 -7.39
N LEU A 166 17.62 4.74 -6.81
CA LEU A 166 17.93 6.16 -6.82
C LEU A 166 18.65 6.48 -8.12
N THR A 167 18.16 7.47 -8.87
CA THR A 167 18.76 7.87 -10.15
C THR A 167 19.30 9.29 -10.11
N GLU A 168 20.38 9.51 -10.83
CA GLU A 168 20.92 10.83 -11.16
C GLU A 168 21.10 10.90 -12.67
N GLY A 169 20.21 11.64 -13.35
CA GLY A 169 20.10 11.58 -14.81
C GLY A 169 19.65 10.20 -15.29
N THR A 170 20.46 9.56 -16.14
CA THR A 170 20.18 8.25 -16.74
C THR A 170 20.82 7.07 -15.99
N LYS A 171 21.65 7.32 -14.98
CA LYS A 171 22.35 6.27 -14.21
C LYS A 171 21.74 6.13 -12.82
N ASN A 172 21.69 4.91 -12.30
CA ASN A 172 21.37 4.69 -10.89
C ASN A 172 22.61 4.92 -10.00
N TRP A 173 22.38 5.19 -8.72
CA TRP A 173 23.44 5.48 -7.76
C TRP A 173 24.38 4.30 -7.55
N LEU A 174 23.88 3.06 -7.63
CA LEU A 174 24.75 1.89 -7.49
C LEU A 174 25.77 1.82 -8.62
N ASP A 175 25.37 2.12 -9.85
CA ASP A 175 26.25 2.14 -11.01
C ASP A 175 27.25 3.29 -10.94
N ILE A 176 26.83 4.47 -10.47
CA ILE A 176 27.74 5.61 -10.23
C ILE A 176 28.81 5.23 -9.20
N ILE A 177 28.41 4.58 -8.11
CA ILE A 177 29.33 4.11 -7.07
C ILE A 177 30.28 3.07 -7.68
N LYS A 178 29.75 2.06 -8.38
CA LYS A 178 30.57 1.00 -9.00
C LYS A 178 31.56 1.55 -10.02
N GLU A 179 31.15 2.42 -10.93
CA GLU A 179 32.01 3.01 -11.95
C GLU A 179 33.23 3.71 -11.33
N LYS A 180 33.04 4.40 -10.21
CA LYS A 180 34.10 5.10 -9.48
C LYS A 180 34.91 4.19 -8.53
N THR A 181 34.46 2.97 -8.26
CA THR A 181 35.06 2.08 -7.24
C THR A 181 35.33 0.65 -7.75
N THR A 182 35.26 0.41 -9.06
CA THR A 182 35.50 -0.92 -9.66
C THR A 182 36.95 -1.34 -9.49
N ASP A 183 37.90 -0.46 -9.81
CA ASP A 183 39.32 -0.68 -9.62
C ASP A 183 40.05 0.66 -9.48
N ILE A 184 41.29 0.58 -9.00
CA ILE A 184 42.19 1.72 -8.94
C ILE A 184 42.88 1.96 -10.28
N PRO A 185 43.45 3.16 -10.53
CA PRO A 185 44.30 3.39 -11.69
C PRO A 185 45.53 2.47 -11.68
N ARG A 186 45.71 1.66 -12.72
CA ARG A 186 46.84 0.72 -12.88
C ARG A 186 47.75 1.07 -14.06
N ARG A 187 49.01 0.64 -13.99
CA ARG A 187 49.96 0.66 -15.12
C ARG A 187 49.69 -0.53 -16.05
N ASN A 188 50.25 -0.53 -17.26
CA ASN A 188 50.07 -1.63 -18.24
C ASN A 188 50.54 -3.02 -17.74
N GLY A 189 51.31 -3.07 -16.63
CA GLY A 189 51.69 -4.31 -15.94
C GLY A 189 50.85 -4.65 -14.71
N GLY A 190 49.68 -4.03 -14.50
CA GLY A 190 48.76 -4.35 -13.40
C GLY A 190 49.11 -3.76 -12.02
N SER A 191 50.28 -3.13 -11.88
CA SER A 191 50.68 -2.44 -10.64
C SER A 191 49.91 -1.13 -10.45
N ALA A 192 49.64 -0.78 -9.18
CA ALA A 192 48.96 0.46 -8.81
C ALA A 192 49.75 1.69 -9.27
N ARG A 193 49.08 2.67 -9.89
CA ARG A 193 49.71 3.97 -10.17
C ARG A 193 49.94 4.73 -8.85
N SER A 194 51.01 5.52 -8.82
CA SER A 194 51.41 6.37 -7.69
C SER A 194 51.53 7.83 -8.14
N GLY A 195 51.78 8.74 -7.19
CA GLY A 195 51.90 10.18 -7.48
C GLY A 195 50.55 10.82 -7.83
N HIS A 196 50.53 11.71 -8.83
CA HIS A 196 49.32 12.46 -9.21
C HIS A 196 48.12 11.57 -9.55
N ALA A 197 48.33 10.43 -10.20
CA ALA A 197 47.23 9.52 -10.53
C ALA A 197 46.55 8.92 -9.29
N ARG A 198 47.32 8.66 -8.22
CA ARG A 198 46.77 8.24 -6.93
C ARG A 198 46.06 9.40 -6.24
N SER A 199 46.72 10.56 -6.16
CA SER A 199 46.14 11.76 -5.53
C SER A 199 44.81 12.15 -6.16
N ASN A 200 44.72 12.14 -7.50
CA ASN A 200 43.47 12.46 -8.21
C ASN A 200 42.37 11.44 -7.92
N PHE A 201 42.73 10.16 -7.77
CA PHE A 201 41.77 9.12 -7.41
C PHE A 201 41.32 9.24 -5.95
N ASP A 202 42.22 9.56 -5.03
CA ASP A 202 41.89 9.84 -3.63
C ASP A 202 40.92 11.03 -3.53
N THR A 203 41.18 12.13 -4.25
CA THR A 203 40.25 13.28 -4.34
C THR A 203 38.90 12.88 -4.94
N ALA A 204 38.88 12.03 -5.98
CA ALA A 204 37.63 11.53 -6.56
C ALA A 204 36.85 10.63 -5.58
N LEU A 205 37.54 9.84 -4.76
CA LEU A 205 36.94 9.03 -3.70
C LEU A 205 36.39 9.90 -2.57
N GLU A 206 37.11 10.95 -2.15
CA GLU A 206 36.63 11.91 -1.16
C GLU A 206 35.36 12.61 -1.64
N ALA A 207 35.33 13.05 -2.90
CA ALA A 207 34.14 13.62 -3.51
C ALA A 207 32.98 12.62 -3.56
N LEU A 208 33.23 11.36 -3.95
CA LEU A 208 32.19 10.31 -3.93
C LEU A 208 31.65 10.07 -2.52
N ASN A 209 32.53 9.95 -1.54
CA ASN A 209 32.16 9.73 -0.15
C ASN A 209 31.31 10.89 0.39
N GLN A 210 31.63 12.13 0.02
CA GLN A 210 30.85 13.31 0.39
C GLN A 210 29.48 13.30 -0.29
N ASN A 211 29.41 12.99 -1.59
CA ASN A 211 28.15 12.89 -2.32
C ASN A 211 27.21 11.83 -1.71
N ILE A 212 27.75 10.69 -1.27
CA ILE A 212 26.98 9.67 -0.55
C ILE A 212 26.46 10.23 0.79
N GLU A 213 27.30 10.92 1.57
CA GLU A 213 26.90 11.53 2.85
C GLU A 213 25.79 12.58 2.67
N ASP A 214 25.90 13.42 1.64
CA ASP A 214 24.92 14.45 1.32
C ASP A 214 23.59 13.81 0.91
N LYS A 215 23.63 12.74 0.10
CA LYS A 215 22.42 12.02 -0.30
C LYS A 215 21.76 11.29 0.88
N LEU A 216 22.56 10.71 1.78
CA LEU A 216 22.06 10.12 3.03
C LEU A 216 21.38 11.16 3.91
N SER A 217 21.94 12.37 3.97
CA SER A 217 21.38 13.50 4.73
C SER A 217 20.06 13.99 4.12
N GLU A 218 19.97 14.10 2.79
CA GLU A 218 18.73 14.43 2.07
C GLU A 218 17.63 13.41 2.40
N ILE A 219 17.92 12.11 2.25
CA ILE A 219 16.97 11.03 2.56
C ILE A 219 16.53 11.08 4.03
N ALA A 220 17.46 11.28 4.96
CA ALA A 220 17.15 11.37 6.39
C ALA A 220 16.25 12.57 6.71
N ASN A 221 16.49 13.74 6.10
CA ASN A 221 15.67 14.93 6.31
C ASN A 221 14.24 14.71 5.80
N THR A 222 14.08 14.21 4.57
CA THR A 222 12.75 13.89 4.03
C THR A 222 12.03 12.81 4.83
N ALA A 223 12.76 11.81 5.32
CA ALA A 223 12.21 10.78 6.20
C ALA A 223 11.70 11.37 7.52
N ASN A 224 12.47 12.27 8.14
CA ASN A 224 12.09 12.94 9.39
C ASN A 224 10.81 13.76 9.24
N ASP A 225 10.71 14.56 8.17
CA ASP A 225 9.52 15.37 7.90
C ASP A 225 8.28 14.50 7.72
N PHE A 226 8.43 13.42 6.94
CA PHE A 226 7.37 12.45 6.72
C PHE A 226 6.93 11.78 8.04
N MET A 227 7.86 11.26 8.82
CA MET A 227 7.55 10.58 10.10
C MET A 227 6.91 11.55 11.09
N LYS A 228 7.42 12.78 11.21
CA LYS A 228 6.86 13.82 12.07
C LYS A 228 5.40 14.08 11.73
N LYS A 229 5.08 14.24 10.44
CA LYS A 229 3.72 14.51 9.98
C LYS A 229 2.79 13.30 10.17
N HIS A 230 3.19 12.13 9.70
CA HIS A 230 2.30 10.98 9.53
C HIS A 230 2.35 9.93 10.63
N PHE A 231 3.41 9.87 11.46
CA PHE A 231 3.50 8.89 12.55
C PHE A 231 3.49 9.54 13.94
N PHE A 232 3.82 10.83 14.04
CA PHE A 232 3.92 11.54 15.32
C PHE A 232 3.01 12.77 15.42
N ASN A 233 1.99 12.91 14.56
CA ASN A 233 0.98 13.97 14.63
C ASN A 233 1.59 15.38 14.71
N LYS A 234 2.62 15.65 13.89
CA LYS A 234 3.39 16.90 13.82
C LYS A 234 4.21 17.23 15.08
N LYS A 235 4.38 16.29 16.01
CA LYS A 235 5.20 16.47 17.21
C LYS A 235 6.64 16.01 16.98
N ASP A 236 7.58 16.76 17.51
CA ASP A 236 9.00 16.39 17.54
C ASP A 236 9.22 15.31 18.60
N VAL A 237 9.11 14.05 18.21
CA VAL A 237 9.27 12.88 19.09
C VAL A 237 10.56 12.13 18.78
N LEU A 238 10.81 11.88 17.50
CA LEU A 238 11.90 11.04 17.01
C LEU A 238 12.51 11.65 15.75
N LYS A 239 13.84 11.67 15.69
CA LYS A 239 14.63 12.11 14.53
C LYS A 239 15.67 11.04 14.19
N VAL A 240 15.86 10.77 12.90
CA VAL A 240 16.86 9.85 12.37
C VAL A 240 17.95 10.61 11.64
N GLU A 241 19.18 10.11 11.74
CA GLU A 241 20.35 10.58 11.00
C GLU A 241 21.07 9.36 10.41
N LEU A 242 21.43 9.45 9.14
CA LEU A 242 22.20 8.44 8.43
C LEU A 242 23.63 8.95 8.25
N LYS A 243 24.62 8.16 8.68
CA LYS A 243 26.04 8.56 8.60
C LYS A 243 26.86 7.51 7.88
N PHE A 244 27.72 7.93 6.95
CA PHE A 244 28.62 7.01 6.25
C PHE A 244 29.90 6.78 7.09
N LEU A 245 29.85 5.81 7.99
CA LEU A 245 30.87 5.57 9.02
C LEU A 245 32.15 4.93 8.46
N LYS A 246 32.03 3.88 7.65
CA LYS A 246 33.18 3.27 6.95
C LYS A 246 33.06 3.55 5.46
N LYS A 247 33.97 4.38 4.96
CA LYS A 247 33.95 5.00 3.63
C LYS A 247 34.80 4.25 2.62
N PHE A 248 34.66 4.57 1.33
CA PHE A 248 35.58 4.06 0.32
C PHE A 248 36.97 4.64 0.53
N SER A 249 37.98 3.79 0.45
CA SER A 249 39.39 4.16 0.48
C SER A 249 40.15 3.50 -0.65
N PHE A 250 41.29 4.07 -1.03
CA PHE A 250 42.16 3.51 -2.06
C PHE A 250 42.50 2.03 -1.82
N ASP A 251 42.89 1.71 -0.59
CA ASP A 251 43.29 0.34 -0.21
C ASP A 251 42.13 -0.64 -0.27
N LEU A 252 40.92 -0.18 0.01
CA LEU A 252 39.71 -0.99 -0.12
C LEU A 252 39.42 -1.26 -1.61
N VAL A 253 39.36 -0.22 -2.44
CA VAL A 253 39.07 -0.35 -3.88
C VAL A 253 40.12 -1.19 -4.60
N LYS A 254 41.39 -1.07 -4.21
CA LYS A 254 42.51 -1.88 -4.74
C LYS A 254 42.28 -3.38 -4.63
N ARG A 255 41.49 -3.83 -3.65
CA ARG A 255 41.12 -5.23 -3.41
C ARG A 255 39.98 -5.73 -4.30
N LYS A 256 39.46 -4.91 -5.21
CA LYS A 256 38.37 -5.27 -6.13
C LYS A 256 37.14 -5.83 -5.39
N ILE A 257 36.59 -5.01 -4.49
CA ILE A 257 35.46 -5.35 -3.60
C ILE A 257 34.16 -5.77 -4.31
N TRP A 258 34.06 -5.55 -5.62
CA TRP A 258 32.89 -5.91 -6.43
C TRP A 258 32.95 -7.31 -7.03
N GLU A 259 34.05 -8.05 -6.87
CA GLU A 259 34.13 -9.46 -7.25
C GLU A 259 33.19 -10.31 -6.35
N GLU A 260 32.58 -11.37 -6.90
CA GLU A 260 31.53 -12.15 -6.22
C GLU A 260 32.02 -12.79 -4.90
N ASN A 261 33.28 -13.22 -4.87
CA ASN A 261 33.96 -13.77 -3.69
C ASN A 261 34.27 -12.74 -2.59
N HIS A 262 34.13 -11.44 -2.86
CA HIS A 262 34.43 -10.37 -1.92
C HIS A 262 33.19 -9.75 -1.24
N GLU A 263 31.99 -10.33 -1.42
CA GLU A 263 30.77 -9.82 -0.78
C GLU A 263 30.90 -9.66 0.74
N ALA A 264 31.38 -10.70 1.44
CA ALA A 264 31.54 -10.64 2.89
C ALA A 264 32.52 -9.54 3.33
N MET A 265 33.60 -9.34 2.59
CA MET A 265 34.57 -8.27 2.85
C MET A 265 33.94 -6.89 2.62
N ARG A 266 33.19 -6.72 1.53
CA ARG A 266 32.52 -5.46 1.18
C ARG A 266 31.52 -5.05 2.28
N LEU A 267 30.70 -5.99 2.73
CA LEU A 267 29.68 -5.75 3.77
C LEU A 267 30.27 -5.43 5.15
N ASP A 268 31.47 -5.93 5.48
CA ASP A 268 32.16 -5.57 6.71
C ASP A 268 32.94 -4.24 6.59
N SER A 269 33.47 -3.96 5.41
CA SER A 269 34.34 -2.80 5.16
C SER A 269 33.58 -1.50 4.93
N LEU A 270 32.32 -1.55 4.49
CA LEU A 270 31.47 -0.38 4.25
C LEU A 270 30.33 -0.33 5.27
N LYS A 271 30.09 0.86 5.84
CA LYS A 271 29.12 1.00 6.93
C LYS A 271 28.32 2.29 6.86
N ILE A 272 27.00 2.14 6.79
CA ILE A 272 26.03 3.24 7.00
C ILE A 272 25.42 3.05 8.38
N GLY A 273 25.73 3.97 9.29
CA GLY A 273 25.20 3.97 10.65
C GLY A 273 23.85 4.67 10.73
N LEU A 274 22.93 4.08 11.50
CA LEU A 274 21.66 4.70 11.87
C LEU A 274 21.79 5.31 13.27
N VAL A 275 21.66 6.64 13.34
CA VAL A 275 21.61 7.37 14.61
C VAL A 275 20.18 7.84 14.83
N VAL A 276 19.61 7.54 16.00
CA VAL A 276 18.28 8.00 16.40
C VAL A 276 18.41 8.99 17.53
N LYS A 277 17.69 10.10 17.43
CA LYS A 277 17.56 11.11 18.47
C LYS A 277 16.12 11.15 18.94
N LEU A 278 15.91 11.13 20.25
CA LEU A 278 14.60 11.20 20.88
C LEU A 278 14.46 12.54 21.58
N LYS A 279 13.26 13.08 21.58
CA LYS A 279 12.94 14.29 22.35
C LYS A 279 12.00 13.93 23.49
N ARG A 280 12.43 14.21 24.71
CA ARG A 280 11.61 13.98 25.91
C ARG A 280 10.52 15.05 26.01
N ASN A 281 9.32 14.66 26.45
CA ASN A 281 8.23 15.63 26.69
C ASN A 281 8.70 16.74 27.64
N GLY A 282 8.60 17.99 27.18
CA GLY A 282 9.00 19.18 27.94
C GLY A 282 10.49 19.54 27.87
N SER A 283 11.34 18.75 27.19
CA SER A 283 12.74 19.09 26.93
C SER A 283 12.90 19.73 25.55
N GLU A 284 13.72 20.78 25.44
CA GLU A 284 14.12 21.33 24.15
C GLU A 284 15.24 20.53 23.48
N ASN A 285 15.99 19.74 24.25
CA ASN A 285 17.17 19.01 23.79
C ASN A 285 16.82 17.65 23.17
N TRP A 286 17.61 17.27 22.17
CA TRP A 286 17.57 15.97 21.50
C TRP A 286 18.57 15.01 22.14
N ASP A 287 18.08 13.93 22.73
CA ASP A 287 18.92 12.89 23.33
C ASP A 287 19.29 11.86 22.27
N THR A 288 20.58 11.65 22.05
CA THR A 288 21.05 10.64 21.08
C THR A 288 20.96 9.25 21.69
N LEU A 289 20.13 8.41 21.08
CA LEU A 289 19.94 7.03 21.49
C LEU A 289 21.14 6.18 21.07
N GLN A 290 21.88 5.70 22.06
CA GLN A 290 22.94 4.73 21.85
C GLN A 290 22.31 3.35 21.66
N ARG A 291 22.70 2.60 20.62
CA ARG A 291 22.18 1.24 20.31
C ARG A 291 20.66 1.19 20.08
N VAL A 292 20.27 1.76 18.95
CA VAL A 292 18.88 1.88 18.47
C VAL A 292 18.08 0.58 18.59
N GLN A 293 18.66 -0.56 18.21
CA GLN A 293 18.01 -1.88 18.21
C GLN A 293 17.71 -2.44 19.61
N SER A 294 18.39 -1.96 20.64
CA SER A 294 18.20 -2.47 22.01
C SER A 294 17.11 -1.72 22.77
N PHE A 295 16.78 -0.51 22.34
CA PHE A 295 15.91 0.40 23.10
C PHE A 295 14.62 0.77 22.36
N LEU A 296 14.61 0.72 21.02
CA LEU A 296 13.36 0.85 20.26
C LEU A 296 12.72 -0.52 20.08
N ASN A 297 11.39 -0.56 20.20
CA ASN A 297 10.64 -1.75 19.85
C ASN A 297 10.56 -1.93 18.33
N GLU A 298 10.16 -3.13 17.90
CA GLU A 298 10.05 -3.45 16.46
C GLU A 298 9.13 -2.50 15.71
N SER A 299 8.08 -1.98 16.36
CA SER A 299 7.14 -1.08 15.70
C SER A 299 7.71 0.31 15.42
N GLN A 300 8.49 0.88 16.34
CA GLN A 300 9.23 2.13 16.11
C GLN A 300 10.31 1.94 15.05
N LEU A 301 11.02 0.82 15.07
CA LEU A 301 12.03 0.52 14.04
C LEU A 301 11.37 0.33 12.66
N THR A 302 10.18 -0.25 12.59
CA THR A 302 9.41 -0.37 11.34
C THR A 302 9.00 0.99 10.81
N LYS A 303 8.52 1.90 11.67
CA LYS A 303 8.21 3.29 11.31
C LYS A 303 9.45 4.01 10.76
N ILE A 304 10.62 3.80 11.36
CA ILE A 304 11.89 4.35 10.87
C ILE A 304 12.24 3.77 9.50
N ALA A 305 12.16 2.44 9.33
CA ALA A 305 12.48 1.79 8.07
C ALA A 305 11.56 2.26 6.93
N ILE A 306 10.25 2.36 7.18
CA ILE A 306 9.27 2.92 6.24
C ILE A 306 9.57 4.40 5.95
N GLY A 307 9.87 5.20 6.98
CA GLY A 307 10.23 6.61 6.81
C GLY A 307 11.46 6.80 5.93
N ILE A 308 12.52 6.04 6.16
CA ILE A 308 13.74 6.06 5.33
C ILE A 308 13.43 5.60 3.90
N ARG A 309 12.60 4.56 3.73
CA ARG A 309 12.19 4.08 2.41
C ARG A 309 11.42 5.14 1.63
N ILE A 310 10.49 5.82 2.28
CA ILE A 310 9.71 6.91 1.67
C ILE A 310 10.60 8.13 1.38
N GLY A 311 11.54 8.47 2.27
CA GLY A 311 12.55 9.50 2.01
C GLY A 311 13.39 9.18 0.76
N ALA A 312 13.77 7.93 0.59
CA ALA A 312 14.45 7.45 -0.62
C ALA A 312 13.54 7.43 -1.86
N LEU A 313 12.23 7.18 -1.72
CA LEU A 313 11.27 7.23 -2.82
C LEU A 313 11.06 8.68 -3.30
N ARG A 314 10.94 9.62 -2.37
CA ARG A 314 10.69 11.05 -2.62
C ARG A 314 11.88 11.80 -3.22
N SER A 315 13.09 11.34 -2.92
CA SER A 315 14.33 11.92 -3.45
C SER A 315 14.63 11.49 -4.90
N ARG A 316 13.69 10.78 -5.56
CA ARG A 316 13.74 10.38 -6.97
C ARG A 316 12.99 11.38 -7.84
N VAL A 317 13.52 11.69 -9.03
CA VAL A 317 12.78 12.41 -10.07
C VAL A 317 11.86 11.43 -10.78
N GLN A 318 10.56 11.52 -10.52
CA GLN A 318 9.57 10.63 -11.13
C GLN A 318 8.83 11.32 -12.27
N SER A 319 9.26 11.11 -13.52
CA SER A 319 8.60 11.65 -14.72
C SER A 319 7.54 10.72 -15.34
N THR A 320 7.40 9.50 -14.83
CA THR A 320 6.52 8.48 -15.42
C THR A 320 5.16 8.41 -14.69
N ASP A 321 4.10 8.15 -15.44
CA ASP A 321 2.75 7.89 -14.90
C ASP A 321 2.51 6.40 -14.59
N PHE A 322 3.50 5.54 -14.84
CA PHE A 322 3.37 4.10 -14.70
C PHE A 322 4.26 3.58 -13.56
N LYS A 323 3.65 3.33 -12.41
CA LYS A 323 4.35 2.92 -11.18
C LYS A 323 3.56 1.83 -10.45
N ILE A 324 4.25 0.81 -9.96
CA ILE A 324 3.64 -0.19 -9.07
C ILE A 324 4.30 -0.16 -7.69
N LEU A 325 3.49 -0.38 -6.65
CA LEU A 325 3.96 -0.52 -5.28
C LEU A 325 3.58 -1.92 -4.80
N VAL A 326 4.57 -2.79 -4.63
CA VAL A 326 4.34 -4.19 -4.21
C VAL A 326 4.79 -4.37 -2.77
N LEU A 327 3.86 -4.74 -1.89
CA LEU A 327 4.09 -4.95 -0.47
C LEU A 327 3.91 -6.44 -0.14
N ASP A 328 4.95 -7.12 0.35
CA ASP A 328 4.90 -8.53 0.74
C ASP A 328 5.13 -8.69 2.25
N ASP A 329 4.07 -9.08 2.95
CA ASP A 329 4.09 -9.45 4.37
C ASP A 329 4.75 -8.40 5.29
N MET A 330 4.52 -7.12 5.04
CA MET A 330 5.20 -6.04 5.78
C MET A 330 4.90 -5.98 7.29
N LEU A 331 3.76 -6.52 7.77
CA LEU A 331 3.19 -6.12 9.06
C LEU A 331 3.04 -7.25 10.09
N ILE A 332 3.78 -8.34 9.90
CA ILE A 332 3.65 -9.57 10.72
C ILE A 332 3.85 -9.26 12.22
N SER A 333 4.83 -8.41 12.55
CA SER A 333 5.20 -8.11 13.94
C SER A 333 4.68 -6.76 14.46
N LEU A 334 3.81 -6.08 13.71
CA LEU A 334 3.23 -4.80 14.13
C LEU A 334 1.94 -4.96 14.92
N ASP A 335 1.75 -4.14 15.95
CA ASP A 335 0.49 -4.01 16.68
C ASP A 335 -0.61 -3.30 15.85
N MET A 336 -1.85 -3.33 16.34
CA MET A 336 -3.00 -2.75 15.62
C MET A 336 -2.93 -1.24 15.41
N SER A 337 -2.38 -0.49 16.37
CA SER A 337 -2.27 0.97 16.25
C SER A 337 -1.29 1.36 15.14
N ASN A 338 -0.14 0.67 15.07
CA ASN A 338 0.85 0.92 14.02
C ASN A 338 0.41 0.39 12.65
N ARG A 339 -0.38 -0.71 12.60
CA ARG A 339 -1.02 -1.16 11.35
C ARG A 339 -1.97 -0.10 10.79
N MET A 340 -2.77 0.54 11.64
CA MET A 340 -3.70 1.58 11.21
C MET A 340 -2.96 2.80 10.63
N ASP A 341 -1.88 3.24 11.28
CA ASP A 341 -1.03 4.32 10.76
C ASP A 341 -0.51 4.02 9.35
N ILE A 342 -0.14 2.76 9.08
CA ILE A 342 0.36 2.33 7.77
C ILE A 342 -0.75 2.26 6.72
N ILE A 343 -1.94 1.75 7.07
CA ILE A 343 -3.11 1.75 6.18
C ILE A 343 -3.46 3.18 5.79
N ARG A 344 -3.54 4.08 6.76
CA ARG A 344 -3.85 5.50 6.55
C ARG A 344 -2.89 6.15 5.57
N VAL A 345 -1.58 5.89 5.75
CA VAL A 345 -0.53 6.39 4.86
C VAL A 345 -0.64 5.80 3.45
N LEU A 346 -0.75 4.48 3.34
CA LEU A 346 -0.71 3.78 2.05
C LEU A 346 -1.95 3.99 1.20
N LEU A 347 -3.13 4.01 1.84
CA LEU A 347 -4.41 4.19 1.16
C LEU A 347 -4.83 5.65 1.07
N ASN A 348 -4.06 6.58 1.66
CA ASN A 348 -4.40 7.99 1.75
C ASN A 348 -5.82 8.23 2.30
N THR A 349 -6.20 7.54 3.37
CA THR A 349 -7.59 7.59 3.88
C THR A 349 -8.02 8.98 4.34
N ASP A 350 -7.07 9.83 4.71
CA ASP A 350 -7.31 11.19 5.17
C ASP A 350 -7.32 12.23 4.02
N ASN A 351 -7.19 11.79 2.76
CA ASN A 351 -7.08 12.65 1.58
C ASN A 351 -5.98 13.72 1.71
N ASP A 352 -4.81 13.34 2.25
CA ASP A 352 -3.67 14.24 2.37
C ASP A 352 -3.04 14.48 0.98
N PRO A 353 -2.95 15.74 0.51
CA PRO A 353 -2.36 16.06 -0.78
C PRO A 353 -0.92 15.55 -0.94
N GLU A 354 -0.14 15.48 0.14
CA GLU A 354 1.23 14.98 0.10
C GLU A 354 1.26 13.46 -0.12
N LEU A 355 0.36 12.71 0.51
CA LEU A 355 0.24 11.27 0.29
C LEU A 355 -0.30 10.96 -1.10
N GLU A 356 -1.15 11.83 -1.66
CA GLU A 356 -1.61 11.69 -3.04
C GLU A 356 -0.46 11.85 -4.04
N GLN A 357 0.43 12.83 -3.83
CA GLN A 357 1.62 12.99 -4.65
C GLN A 357 2.59 11.80 -4.53
N ILE A 358 2.69 11.20 -3.35
CA ILE A 358 3.60 10.07 -3.10
C ILE A 358 3.02 8.74 -3.60
N PHE A 359 1.75 8.44 -3.31
CA PHE A 359 1.13 7.12 -3.48
C PHE A 359 -0.04 7.09 -4.48
N GLY A 360 -0.58 8.23 -4.90
CA GLY A 360 -1.75 8.31 -5.79
C GLY A 360 -1.48 7.70 -7.17
N GLY A 361 -0.30 7.98 -7.75
CA GLY A 361 0.11 7.45 -9.05
C GLY A 361 0.49 5.96 -9.07
N PHE A 362 0.50 5.27 -7.92
CA PHE A 362 0.93 3.88 -7.82
C PHE A 362 -0.24 2.91 -7.97
N GLN A 363 -0.08 1.91 -8.84
CA GLN A 363 -0.87 0.69 -8.77
C GLN A 363 -0.35 -0.20 -7.63
N LYS A 364 -1.12 -0.26 -6.54
CA LYS A 364 -0.76 -0.94 -5.29
C LYS A 364 -1.09 -2.43 -5.37
N ILE A 365 -0.15 -3.28 -4.96
CA ILE A 365 -0.28 -4.73 -4.87
C ILE A 365 0.15 -5.14 -3.45
N ILE A 366 -0.80 -5.51 -2.61
CA ILE A 366 -0.57 -5.82 -1.20
C ILE A 366 -0.77 -7.31 -0.99
N LEU A 367 0.26 -8.00 -0.56
CA LEU A 367 0.24 -9.41 -0.21
C LEU A 367 0.43 -9.55 1.30
N THR A 368 -0.46 -10.30 1.94
CA THR A 368 -0.41 -10.50 3.39
C THR A 368 -0.82 -11.90 3.80
N HIS A 369 -0.24 -12.43 4.88
CA HIS A 369 -0.75 -13.62 5.53
C HIS A 369 -1.60 -13.34 6.78
N ASP A 370 -1.76 -12.08 7.15
CA ASP A 370 -2.56 -11.70 8.31
C ASP A 370 -4.01 -11.44 7.87
N LEU A 371 -4.92 -12.32 8.30
CA LEU A 371 -6.33 -12.22 7.94
C LEU A 371 -6.98 -10.95 8.53
N GLY A 372 -6.56 -10.53 9.71
CA GLY A 372 -7.07 -9.32 10.36
C GLY A 372 -6.68 -8.07 9.57
N PHE A 373 -5.42 -7.97 9.14
CA PHE A 373 -4.95 -6.89 8.28
C PHE A 373 -5.63 -6.91 6.91
N TYR A 374 -5.76 -8.09 6.28
CA TYR A 374 -6.46 -8.25 5.01
C TYR A 374 -7.90 -7.74 5.08
N GLU A 375 -8.68 -8.20 6.06
CA GLU A 375 -10.06 -7.76 6.25
C GLU A 375 -10.14 -6.27 6.58
N LEU A 376 -9.14 -5.73 7.29
CA LEU A 376 -9.08 -4.30 7.59
C LEU A 376 -8.84 -3.47 6.33
N VAL A 377 -7.83 -3.78 5.51
CA VAL A 377 -7.57 -3.09 4.24
C VAL A 377 -8.79 -3.21 3.32
N LYS A 378 -9.40 -4.40 3.24
CA LYS A 378 -10.62 -4.64 2.44
C LYS A 378 -11.80 -3.74 2.85
N ARG A 379 -11.91 -3.34 4.12
CA ARG A 379 -12.97 -2.40 4.59
C ARG A 379 -12.73 -0.96 4.12
N TYR A 380 -11.48 -0.55 3.96
CA TYR A 380 -11.10 0.79 3.51
C TYR A 380 -10.94 0.90 1.99
N THR A 381 -11.20 -0.18 1.26
CA THR A 381 -11.03 -0.25 -0.19
C THR A 381 -12.34 -0.68 -0.86
N SER A 382 -12.49 -0.39 -2.15
CA SER A 382 -13.69 -0.67 -2.93
C SER A 382 -13.40 -1.78 -3.95
N ALA A 383 -14.41 -2.60 -4.29
CA ALA A 383 -14.27 -3.55 -5.40
C ALA A 383 -14.24 -2.84 -6.78
N HIS A 384 -14.57 -1.54 -6.82
CA HIS A 384 -14.43 -0.72 -8.02
C HIS A 384 -12.95 -0.51 -8.36
N ASP A 385 -12.11 -0.24 -7.35
CA ASP A 385 -10.68 0.10 -7.55
C ASP A 385 -9.72 -1.03 -7.20
N TRP A 386 -10.19 -2.09 -6.52
CA TRP A 386 -9.37 -3.20 -6.03
C TRP A 386 -9.90 -4.57 -6.47
N GLU A 387 -8.98 -5.50 -6.75
CA GLU A 387 -9.21 -6.93 -6.91
C GLU A 387 -8.65 -7.69 -5.71
N TYR A 388 -9.40 -8.70 -5.25
CA TYR A 388 -9.11 -9.45 -4.03
C TYR A 388 -8.83 -10.92 -4.34
N PHE A 389 -7.70 -11.45 -3.86
CA PHE A 389 -7.33 -12.85 -4.05
C PHE A 389 -7.12 -13.56 -2.71
N LYS A 390 -7.49 -14.83 -2.67
CA LYS A 390 -7.17 -15.75 -1.57
C LYS A 390 -6.39 -16.94 -2.12
N PHE A 391 -5.22 -17.16 -1.54
CA PHE A 391 -4.32 -18.25 -1.81
C PHE A 391 -4.55 -19.33 -0.75
N HIS A 392 -4.91 -20.52 -1.19
CA HIS A 392 -5.04 -21.68 -0.34
C HIS A 392 -4.03 -22.74 -0.75
N SER A 393 -3.38 -23.37 0.24
CA SER A 393 -2.54 -24.53 0.03
C SER A 393 -2.93 -25.56 1.08
N SER A 394 -2.93 -26.84 0.69
CA SER A 394 -3.00 -27.94 1.64
C SER A 394 -1.67 -28.02 2.38
N ASP A 395 -1.68 -28.10 3.71
CA ASP A 395 -0.46 -28.30 4.51
C ASP A 395 0.06 -29.76 4.41
N LYS A 396 -0.77 -30.68 3.90
CA LYS A 396 -0.49 -32.12 3.91
C LYS A 396 0.20 -32.63 2.64
N LEU A 397 0.07 -31.90 1.53
CA LEU A 397 0.60 -32.27 0.23
C LEU A 397 1.28 -31.07 -0.41
N TYR A 398 2.41 -31.29 -1.08
CA TYR A 398 3.10 -30.26 -1.87
C TYR A 398 2.39 -30.05 -3.22
N GLU A 399 1.20 -29.46 -3.17
CA GLU A 399 0.39 -29.15 -4.35
C GLU A 399 0.58 -27.70 -4.80
N ALA A 400 0.16 -27.41 -6.03
CA ALA A 400 0.08 -26.04 -6.52
C ALA A 400 -0.94 -25.24 -5.67
N PRO A 401 -0.65 -23.97 -5.36
CA PRO A 401 -1.58 -23.16 -4.58
C PRO A 401 -2.87 -22.92 -5.36
N ILE A 402 -4.01 -23.13 -4.71
CA ILE A 402 -5.32 -22.83 -5.27
C ILE A 402 -5.59 -21.34 -5.04
N ILE A 403 -5.66 -20.58 -6.12
CA ILE A 403 -5.95 -19.15 -6.07
C ILE A 403 -7.42 -18.94 -6.42
N ARG A 404 -8.14 -18.22 -5.57
CA ARG A 404 -9.52 -17.83 -5.81
C ARG A 404 -9.69 -16.32 -5.67
N LYS A 405 -10.52 -15.73 -6.52
CA LYS A 405 -11.00 -14.37 -6.30
C LYS A 405 -11.86 -14.35 -5.04
N ASP A 406 -11.55 -13.47 -4.09
CA ASP A 406 -12.32 -13.34 -2.86
C ASP A 406 -13.52 -12.42 -3.09
N LYS A 407 -14.65 -13.09 -3.36
CA LYS A 407 -15.95 -12.44 -3.51
C LYS A 407 -16.26 -11.49 -2.35
N SER A 408 -17.00 -10.42 -2.63
CA SER A 408 -17.56 -9.53 -1.61
C SER A 408 -18.51 -10.31 -0.69
N ARG A 409 -18.83 -9.79 0.50
CA ARG A 409 -19.77 -10.47 1.41
C ARG A 409 -21.16 -10.58 0.78
N LEU A 410 -21.56 -9.59 -0.02
CA LEU A 410 -22.79 -9.63 -0.82
C LEU A 410 -22.74 -10.71 -1.90
N GLU A 411 -21.66 -10.78 -2.68
CA GLU A 411 -21.49 -11.83 -3.71
C GLU A 411 -21.42 -13.24 -3.09
N LYS A 412 -20.91 -13.37 -1.87
CA LYS A 412 -20.94 -14.63 -1.11
C LYS A 412 -22.35 -14.97 -0.66
N ALA A 413 -23.09 -13.99 -0.14
CA ALA A 413 -24.49 -14.17 0.22
C ALA A 413 -25.32 -14.60 -1.00
N GLU A 414 -25.10 -13.97 -2.16
CA GLU A 414 -25.73 -14.36 -3.43
C GLU A 414 -25.35 -15.79 -3.86
N SER A 415 -24.07 -16.20 -3.75
CA SER A 415 -23.71 -17.58 -4.05
C SER A 415 -24.35 -18.58 -3.09
N PHE A 416 -24.35 -18.30 -1.78
CA PHE A 416 -24.99 -19.18 -0.80
C PHE A 416 -26.51 -19.26 -0.99
N LEU A 417 -27.14 -18.17 -1.45
CA LEU A 417 -28.55 -18.17 -1.83
C LEU A 417 -28.81 -19.12 -3.01
N VAL A 418 -27.95 -19.10 -4.03
CA VAL A 418 -28.05 -19.99 -5.20
C VAL A 418 -27.77 -21.45 -4.83
N ASP A 419 -26.79 -21.67 -3.94
CA ASP A 419 -26.39 -23.00 -3.46
C ASP A 419 -27.41 -23.58 -2.44
N GLY A 420 -28.40 -22.79 -2.02
CA GLY A 420 -29.43 -23.21 -1.05
C GLY A 420 -28.99 -23.16 0.42
N GLU A 421 -27.82 -22.61 0.72
CA GLU A 421 -27.26 -22.44 2.07
C GLU A 421 -27.78 -21.15 2.73
N TYR A 422 -29.05 -21.13 3.10
CA TYR A 422 -29.74 -19.94 3.61
C TYR A 422 -29.13 -19.36 4.91
N ASP A 423 -28.64 -20.20 5.82
CA ASP A 423 -28.00 -19.76 7.07
C ASP A 423 -26.67 -19.05 6.80
N ALA A 424 -25.88 -19.58 5.86
CA ALA A 424 -24.62 -18.97 5.43
C ALA A 424 -24.86 -17.62 4.74
N CYS A 425 -25.91 -17.53 3.91
CA CYS A 425 -26.37 -16.28 3.31
C CYS A 425 -26.73 -15.24 4.38
N GLY A 426 -27.55 -15.60 5.37
CA GLY A 426 -27.95 -14.70 6.46
C GLY A 426 -26.75 -14.19 7.28
N ASN A 427 -25.77 -15.06 7.55
CA ASN A 427 -24.58 -14.69 8.29
C ASN A 427 -23.67 -13.71 7.51
N GLU A 428 -23.49 -13.91 6.21
CA GLU A 428 -22.71 -12.98 5.38
C GLU A 428 -23.40 -11.60 5.24
N LEU A 429 -24.73 -11.57 5.11
CA LEU A 429 -25.51 -10.33 5.12
C LEU A 429 -25.37 -9.56 6.45
N ARG A 430 -25.36 -10.29 7.57
CA ARG A 430 -25.12 -9.70 8.88
C ARG A 430 -23.75 -9.07 8.98
N LYS A 431 -22.71 -9.79 8.56
CA LYS A 431 -21.33 -9.29 8.56
C LYS A 431 -21.19 -8.05 7.66
N GLU A 432 -21.83 -8.02 6.49
CA GLU A 432 -21.81 -6.84 5.62
C GLU A 432 -22.50 -5.64 6.29
N THR A 433 -23.66 -5.86 6.89
CA THR A 433 -24.40 -4.80 7.59
C THR A 433 -23.60 -4.22 8.76
N GLU A 434 -22.96 -5.08 9.58
CA GLU A 434 -22.06 -4.64 10.65
C GLU A 434 -20.91 -3.78 10.12
N ALA A 435 -20.29 -4.19 9.01
CA ALA A 435 -19.18 -3.46 8.41
C ALA A 435 -19.60 -2.09 7.87
N VAL A 436 -20.74 -2.03 7.17
CA VAL A 436 -21.31 -0.79 6.62
C VAL A 436 -21.65 0.20 7.74
N LEU A 437 -22.28 -0.27 8.82
CA LEU A 437 -22.63 0.58 9.97
C LEU A 437 -21.39 1.03 10.75
N ASP A 438 -20.40 0.16 10.97
CA ASP A 438 -19.17 0.54 11.66
C ASP A 438 -18.40 1.62 10.90
N LYS A 439 -18.33 1.51 9.56
CA LYS A 439 -17.73 2.52 8.67
C LYS A 439 -18.43 3.88 8.83
N TYR A 440 -19.76 3.89 8.84
CA TYR A 440 -20.55 5.12 9.00
C TYR A 440 -20.44 5.74 10.40
N LEU A 441 -20.58 4.93 11.46
CA LEU A 441 -20.71 5.41 12.84
C LEU A 441 -19.40 5.91 13.47
N LYS A 442 -18.31 5.18 13.25
CA LYS A 442 -17.05 5.41 13.95
C LYS A 442 -16.08 6.30 13.18
N GLY A 443 -16.37 6.57 11.90
CA GLY A 443 -15.42 7.16 10.97
C GLY A 443 -14.13 6.34 10.88
N LEU A 444 -13.17 6.83 10.08
CA LEU A 444 -11.92 6.12 9.75
C LEU A 444 -11.05 5.76 10.98
N ASN A 445 -11.23 6.39 12.15
CA ASN A 445 -10.23 6.42 13.23
C ASN A 445 -10.53 5.60 14.51
N MET A 446 -11.71 4.99 14.68
CA MET A 446 -12.11 4.42 15.98
C MET A 446 -12.65 2.98 15.98
N ALA A 447 -12.39 2.19 14.95
CA ALA A 447 -12.79 0.78 14.91
C ALA A 447 -12.06 -0.12 15.96
N ALA A 448 -11.16 0.44 16.79
CA ALA A 448 -10.27 -0.30 17.67
C ALA A 448 -10.70 -0.43 19.16
N ASN A 449 -11.77 0.25 19.61
CA ASN A 449 -12.28 0.00 20.96
C ASN A 449 -13.10 -1.28 20.93
N GLY A 450 -12.53 -2.38 21.42
CA GLY A 450 -13.08 -3.74 21.44
C GLY A 450 -14.32 -3.95 22.32
N GLU A 451 -15.12 -2.91 22.57
CA GLU A 451 -16.42 -3.07 23.20
C GLU A 451 -17.42 -3.61 22.18
N PHE A 452 -17.92 -4.82 22.46
CA PHE A 452 -18.94 -5.46 21.65
C PHE A 452 -20.26 -4.69 21.78
N GLU A 453 -20.67 -4.05 20.70
CA GLU A 453 -21.98 -3.42 20.60
C GLU A 453 -22.91 -4.28 19.74
N PRO A 454 -24.11 -4.66 20.22
CA PRO A 454 -25.09 -5.37 19.43
C PRO A 454 -25.47 -4.59 18.16
N LEU A 455 -25.62 -5.31 17.05
CA LEU A 455 -25.91 -4.72 15.74
C LEU A 455 -27.18 -3.85 15.71
N MET A 456 -28.21 -4.24 16.45
CA MET A 456 -29.43 -3.44 16.58
C MET A 456 -29.17 -2.09 17.27
N SER A 457 -28.26 -2.05 18.26
CA SER A 457 -27.82 -0.80 18.90
C SER A 457 -27.08 0.09 17.91
N LYS A 458 -26.14 -0.48 17.14
CA LYS A 458 -25.43 0.24 16.06
C LYS A 458 -26.40 0.85 15.05
N LEU A 459 -27.37 0.08 14.60
CA LEU A 459 -28.37 0.54 13.62
C LEU A 459 -29.24 1.66 14.19
N ASN A 460 -29.68 1.55 15.45
CA ASN A 460 -30.41 2.63 16.13
C ASN A 460 -29.53 3.89 16.33
N ARG A 461 -28.24 3.73 16.62
CA ARG A 461 -27.31 4.86 16.72
C ARG A 461 -27.10 5.55 15.37
N ALA A 462 -27.00 4.78 14.29
CA ALA A 462 -26.85 5.33 12.94
C ALA A 462 -28.10 6.12 12.54
N LEU A 463 -29.27 5.59 12.87
CA LEU A 463 -30.56 6.28 12.74
C LEU A 463 -30.60 7.59 13.54
N ASN A 464 -30.14 7.55 14.80
CA ASN A 464 -30.10 8.75 15.64
C ASN A 464 -29.12 9.79 15.08
N GLN A 465 -27.93 9.40 14.63
CA GLN A 465 -26.97 10.32 14.00
C GLN A 465 -27.51 10.95 12.70
N LEU A 466 -28.20 10.17 11.86
CA LEU A 466 -28.89 10.68 10.68
C LEU A 466 -29.94 11.72 11.07
N THR A 467 -30.74 11.41 12.10
CA THR A 467 -31.79 12.30 12.61
C THR A 467 -31.24 13.56 13.28
N GLU A 468 -30.13 13.44 14.03
CA GLU A 468 -29.43 14.58 14.62
C GLU A 468 -28.78 15.46 13.56
N THR A 469 -28.22 14.86 12.50
CA THR A 469 -27.69 15.61 11.35
C THR A 469 -28.81 16.42 10.68
N LYS A 470 -29.99 15.81 10.48
CA LYS A 470 -31.20 16.52 10.02
C LYS A 470 -31.60 17.66 10.96
N ARG A 471 -31.53 17.44 12.28
CA ARG A 471 -31.83 18.48 13.29
C ARG A 471 -30.82 19.62 13.24
N ARG A 472 -29.53 19.31 13.06
CA ARG A 472 -28.46 20.31 12.94
C ARG A 472 -28.61 21.14 11.67
N ASP A 473 -28.94 20.51 10.53
CA ASP A 473 -29.21 21.20 9.28
C ASP A 473 -30.44 22.12 9.41
N PHE A 474 -31.48 21.69 10.12
CA PHE A 474 -32.63 22.53 10.46
C PHE A 474 -32.23 23.73 11.34
N THR A 475 -31.47 23.48 12.41
CA THR A 475 -31.00 24.55 13.30
C THR A 475 -30.10 25.54 12.56
N LYS A 476 -29.30 25.09 11.57
CA LYS A 476 -28.55 25.99 10.68
C LYS A 476 -29.49 26.81 9.79
N ALA A 477 -30.48 26.19 9.16
CA ALA A 477 -31.46 26.88 8.31
C ALA A 477 -32.29 27.93 9.08
N ILE A 478 -32.51 27.71 10.38
CA ILE A 478 -33.29 28.60 11.26
C ILE A 478 -32.40 29.51 12.13
N SER A 479 -31.08 29.36 12.06
CA SER A 479 -30.18 30.17 12.89
C SER A 479 -30.48 31.66 12.68
N ASN A 480 -30.83 32.34 13.77
CA ASN A 480 -31.18 33.76 13.75
C ASN A 480 -29.98 34.52 13.19
N ARG A 481 -30.06 34.95 11.92
CA ARG A 481 -29.08 35.82 11.25
C ARG A 481 -29.08 37.25 11.85
N GLY A 482 -29.16 37.35 13.18
CA GLY A 482 -29.41 38.59 13.91
C GLY A 482 -30.79 39.20 13.66
N MET A 483 -31.81 38.39 13.30
CA MET A 483 -33.16 38.88 13.01
C MET A 483 -34.02 38.93 14.29
N SER A 484 -34.78 40.02 14.48
CA SER A 484 -35.75 40.13 15.57
C SER A 484 -37.00 39.30 15.28
N LYS A 485 -37.79 39.03 16.33
CA LYS A 485 -39.07 38.32 16.20
C LYS A 485 -40.04 39.07 15.27
N GLU A 486 -40.10 40.41 15.36
CA GLU A 486 -41.00 41.20 14.50
C GLU A 486 -40.62 41.07 13.03
N LEU A 487 -39.32 41.02 12.72
CA LEU A 487 -38.84 40.86 11.34
C LEU A 487 -39.23 39.51 10.76
N ILE A 488 -39.11 38.43 11.54
CA ILE A 488 -39.47 37.08 11.10
C ILE A 488 -40.98 36.94 10.91
N GLU A 489 -41.81 37.62 11.71
CA GLU A 489 -43.27 37.60 11.54
C GLU A 489 -43.72 38.15 10.17
N LYS A 490 -42.93 39.04 9.56
CA LYS A 490 -43.20 39.58 8.21
C LYS A 490 -43.09 38.52 7.10
N LEU A 491 -42.48 37.35 7.33
CA LEU A 491 -42.54 36.22 6.38
C LEU A 491 -43.97 35.70 6.13
N LYS A 492 -44.92 35.98 7.04
CA LYS A 492 -46.34 35.63 6.86
C LYS A 492 -47.08 36.60 5.93
N THR A 493 -46.46 37.74 5.62
CA THR A 493 -47.03 38.81 4.79
C THR A 493 -46.24 38.95 3.49
N ASP A 494 -46.73 39.79 2.58
CA ASP A 494 -46.00 40.16 1.36
C ASP A 494 -44.86 41.15 1.67
N PHE A 495 -43.80 40.64 2.30
CA PHE A 495 -42.65 41.44 2.76
C PHE A 495 -41.85 42.11 1.62
N GLU A 496 -42.03 41.65 0.37
CA GLU A 496 -41.40 42.27 -0.79
C GLU A 496 -42.01 43.65 -1.08
N ASN A 497 -43.32 43.81 -0.86
CA ASN A 497 -44.08 45.03 -1.07
C ASN A 497 -44.28 45.87 0.21
N ASP A 498 -43.74 45.44 1.35
CA ASP A 498 -43.83 46.19 2.61
C ASP A 498 -42.91 47.43 2.57
N ALA A 499 -43.51 48.62 2.70
CA ALA A 499 -42.80 49.90 2.71
C ALA A 499 -42.05 50.18 4.03
N THR A 500 -42.30 49.38 5.07
CA THR A 500 -41.68 49.53 6.41
C THR A 500 -40.36 48.78 6.56
N LEU A 501 -39.93 48.03 5.54
CA LEU A 501 -38.71 47.20 5.56
C LEU A 501 -37.61 47.79 4.67
N GLU A 502 -36.39 47.84 5.21
CA GLU A 502 -35.21 48.26 4.45
C GLU A 502 -34.79 47.18 3.42
N PRO A 503 -34.12 47.55 2.31
CA PRO A 503 -33.65 46.58 1.30
C PRO A 503 -32.77 45.47 1.88
N ALA A 504 -31.96 45.79 2.89
CA ALA A 504 -31.12 44.82 3.59
C ALA A 504 -31.93 43.80 4.41
N GLU A 505 -33.07 44.20 4.97
CA GLU A 505 -33.97 43.35 5.74
C GLU A 505 -34.78 42.42 4.83
N LYS A 506 -35.27 42.95 3.70
CA LYS A 506 -35.89 42.15 2.63
C LYS A 506 -34.93 41.08 2.10
N GLY A 507 -33.65 41.42 1.92
CA GLY A 507 -32.61 40.48 1.53
C GLY A 507 -32.40 39.35 2.55
N LYS A 508 -32.42 39.65 3.85
CA LYS A 508 -32.32 38.64 4.92
C LYS A 508 -33.53 37.70 4.94
N LEU A 509 -34.74 38.25 4.79
CA LEU A 509 -35.99 37.48 4.74
C LEU A 509 -36.06 36.57 3.50
N ARG A 510 -35.62 37.06 2.34
CA ARG A 510 -35.51 36.25 1.12
C ARG A 510 -34.52 35.10 1.28
N GLY A 511 -33.37 35.37 1.91
CA GLY A 511 -32.39 34.34 2.25
C GLY A 511 -32.96 33.26 3.17
N LEU A 512 -33.66 33.66 4.24
CA LEU A 512 -34.32 32.72 5.15
C LEU A 512 -35.42 31.90 4.45
N LYS A 513 -36.24 32.54 3.60
CA LYS A 513 -37.28 31.87 2.80
C LYS A 513 -36.68 30.82 1.87
N ASN A 514 -35.60 31.14 1.18
CA ASN A 514 -34.90 30.21 0.29
C ASN A 514 -34.28 29.05 1.07
N ASP A 515 -33.62 29.31 2.19
CA ASP A 515 -33.03 28.25 3.02
C ASP A 515 -34.08 27.31 3.60
N LEU A 516 -35.22 27.84 4.09
CA LEU A 516 -36.35 27.05 4.55
C LEU A 516 -36.96 26.22 3.42
N THR A 517 -37.14 26.82 2.23
CA THR A 517 -37.69 26.12 1.06
C THR A 517 -36.75 25.00 0.61
N ASN A 518 -35.45 25.28 0.51
CA ASN A 518 -34.42 24.29 0.17
C ASN A 518 -34.36 23.17 1.22
N TYR A 519 -34.48 23.50 2.50
CA TYR A 519 -34.54 22.51 3.58
C TYR A 519 -35.78 21.61 3.45
N VAL A 520 -36.96 22.18 3.19
CA VAL A 520 -38.21 21.42 3.00
C VAL A 520 -38.12 20.52 1.78
N LEU A 521 -37.59 21.01 0.65
CA LEU A 521 -37.37 20.20 -0.56
C LEU A 521 -36.41 19.03 -0.26
N LYS A 522 -35.26 19.30 0.37
CA LYS A 522 -34.30 18.27 0.79
C LYS A 522 -34.92 17.27 1.76
N GLN A 523 -35.83 17.70 2.65
CA GLN A 523 -36.54 16.81 3.57
C GLN A 523 -37.55 15.92 2.86
N ILE A 524 -38.30 16.43 1.87
CA ILE A 524 -39.26 15.63 1.11
C ILE A 524 -38.53 14.50 0.36
N ASP A 525 -37.41 14.81 -0.29
CA ASP A 525 -36.56 13.82 -0.96
C ASP A 525 -35.98 12.79 0.02
N LEU A 526 -35.58 13.22 1.22
CA LEU A 526 -34.98 12.33 2.23
C LEU A 526 -35.99 11.47 2.99
N ARG A 527 -37.22 11.96 3.24
CA ARG A 527 -38.24 11.32 4.08
C ARG A 527 -38.90 10.13 3.37
N ASN A 528 -39.06 10.21 2.04
CA ASN A 528 -39.63 9.12 1.26
C ASN A 528 -38.67 7.92 1.15
N ASP A 529 -37.36 8.16 1.05
CA ASP A 529 -36.40 7.08 0.80
C ASP A 529 -35.73 6.54 2.08
N SER A 530 -35.29 7.41 3.00
CA SER A 530 -34.34 7.01 4.05
C SER A 530 -35.00 6.33 5.25
N GLU A 531 -36.16 6.83 5.70
CA GLU A 531 -36.90 6.22 6.82
C GLU A 531 -37.53 4.88 6.40
N ASN A 532 -38.05 4.80 5.18
CA ASN A 532 -38.61 3.56 4.65
C ASN A 532 -37.53 2.50 4.40
N LEU A 533 -36.43 2.84 3.71
CA LEU A 533 -35.34 1.88 3.47
C LEU A 533 -34.71 1.36 4.77
N ILE A 534 -34.54 2.23 5.78
CA ILE A 534 -33.92 1.81 7.04
C ILE A 534 -34.91 1.06 7.94
N ASN A 535 -36.21 1.40 7.93
CA ASN A 535 -37.22 0.61 8.65
C ASN A 535 -37.45 -0.76 7.99
N GLU A 536 -37.49 -0.83 6.66
CA GLU A 536 -37.53 -2.09 5.92
C GLU A 536 -36.27 -2.91 6.18
N ALA A 537 -35.09 -2.29 6.14
CA ALA A 537 -33.85 -2.95 6.53
C ALA A 537 -33.96 -3.45 7.97
N LYS A 538 -34.44 -2.64 8.92
CA LYS A 538 -34.57 -3.03 10.34
C LYS A 538 -35.50 -4.22 10.54
N ASP A 539 -36.62 -4.30 9.84
CA ASP A 539 -37.54 -5.44 9.94
C ASP A 539 -36.97 -6.71 9.30
N ILE A 540 -36.37 -6.59 8.12
CA ILE A 540 -35.73 -7.71 7.42
C ILE A 540 -34.53 -8.24 8.24
N LEU A 541 -33.73 -7.33 8.77
CA LEU A 541 -32.55 -7.62 9.56
C LEU A 541 -32.90 -8.19 10.94
N LYS A 542 -34.00 -7.76 11.57
CA LYS A 542 -34.44 -8.31 12.85
C LYS A 542 -34.81 -9.79 12.73
N ARG A 543 -35.37 -10.20 11.58
CA ARG A 543 -35.73 -11.59 11.27
C ARG A 543 -34.53 -12.45 10.86
N ILE A 544 -33.61 -11.90 10.07
CA ILE A 544 -32.45 -12.65 9.54
C ILE A 544 -31.27 -12.70 10.53
N MET A 545 -31.10 -11.69 11.39
CA MET A 545 -29.85 -11.47 12.14
C MET A 545 -29.91 -11.80 13.64
N ASN A 546 -31.06 -12.18 14.21
CA ASN A 546 -31.15 -12.54 15.62
C ASN A 546 -30.72 -14.03 15.81
N PRO A 547 -29.68 -14.34 16.59
CA PRO A 547 -29.26 -15.73 16.84
C PRO A 547 -30.37 -16.57 17.49
N ALA A 548 -31.25 -15.93 18.28
CA ALA A 548 -32.38 -16.60 18.91
C ALA A 548 -33.44 -17.09 17.90
N SER A 549 -33.55 -16.44 16.73
CA SER A 549 -34.45 -16.92 15.66
C SER A 549 -33.88 -18.11 14.88
N HIS A 550 -32.56 -18.36 14.96
CA HIS A 550 -31.91 -19.54 14.38
C HIS A 550 -31.88 -20.74 15.33
N SER A 551 -32.11 -20.52 16.64
CA SER A 551 -32.38 -21.59 17.61
C SER A 551 -33.85 -22.00 17.67
N SER A 552 -34.75 -21.20 17.09
CA SER A 552 -36.14 -21.55 16.86
C SER A 552 -36.31 -22.13 15.45
N PHE A 553 -37.08 -23.20 15.33
CA PHE A 553 -37.35 -23.99 14.12
C PHE A 553 -38.01 -23.25 12.93
N GLU A 554 -37.84 -21.94 12.75
CA GLU A 554 -38.38 -21.20 11.60
C GLU A 554 -37.40 -21.18 10.42
N PRO A 555 -37.72 -21.83 9.28
CA PRO A 555 -36.85 -21.83 8.12
C PRO A 555 -36.81 -20.45 7.45
N LEU A 556 -35.60 -20.02 7.06
CA LEU A 556 -35.41 -18.88 6.16
C LEU A 556 -35.90 -19.23 4.76
N TYR A 557 -36.59 -18.29 4.11
CA TYR A 557 -37.06 -18.45 2.73
C TYR A 557 -36.22 -17.63 1.74
N GLU A 558 -36.04 -18.16 0.54
CA GLU A 558 -35.26 -17.53 -0.54
C GLU A 558 -35.75 -16.10 -0.85
N ALA A 559 -37.08 -15.89 -0.90
CA ALA A 559 -37.66 -14.57 -1.17
C ALA A 559 -37.33 -13.54 -0.09
N GLU A 560 -37.24 -13.95 1.17
CA GLU A 560 -36.88 -13.08 2.29
C GLU A 560 -35.40 -12.68 2.21
N LEU A 561 -34.51 -13.64 1.89
CA LEU A 561 -33.08 -13.39 1.71
C LEU A 561 -32.80 -12.51 0.48
N ARG A 562 -33.52 -12.68 -0.63
CA ARG A 562 -33.44 -11.77 -1.80
C ARG A 562 -33.82 -10.34 -1.42
N LYS A 563 -34.91 -10.17 -0.67
CA LYS A 563 -35.32 -8.84 -0.17
C LYS A 563 -34.25 -8.24 0.74
N ALA A 564 -33.59 -9.06 1.55
CA ALA A 564 -32.51 -8.65 2.44
C ALA A 564 -31.24 -8.23 1.72
N ILE A 565 -30.82 -8.98 0.70
CA ILE A 565 -29.70 -8.60 -0.17
C ILE A 565 -29.96 -7.20 -0.74
N ASN A 566 -31.13 -6.97 -1.34
CA ASN A 566 -31.48 -5.66 -1.92
C ASN A 566 -31.51 -4.56 -0.85
N GLY A 567 -32.04 -4.84 0.34
CA GLY A 567 -32.06 -3.90 1.45
C GLY A 567 -30.67 -3.50 1.94
N VAL A 568 -29.75 -4.46 2.05
CA VAL A 568 -28.35 -4.19 2.45
C VAL A 568 -27.61 -3.41 1.36
N VAL A 569 -27.85 -3.71 0.07
CA VAL A 569 -27.31 -2.94 -1.06
C VAL A 569 -27.77 -1.49 -0.99
N ALA A 570 -29.08 -1.25 -0.87
CA ALA A 570 -29.63 0.10 -0.79
C ALA A 570 -29.14 0.87 0.44
N LEU A 571 -29.03 0.19 1.59
CA LEU A 571 -28.45 0.78 2.80
C LEU A 571 -27.00 1.23 2.58
N LYS A 572 -26.20 0.37 1.94
CA LYS A 572 -24.79 0.65 1.65
C LYS A 572 -24.64 1.85 0.72
N GLU A 573 -25.34 1.87 -0.40
CA GLU A 573 -25.31 2.98 -1.36
C GLU A 573 -25.69 4.30 -0.68
N LYS A 574 -26.71 4.28 0.18
CA LYS A 574 -27.17 5.48 0.87
C LYS A 574 -26.15 5.98 1.89
N LEU A 575 -25.61 5.10 2.74
CA LEU A 575 -24.62 5.52 3.75
C LEU A 575 -23.29 5.94 3.13
N GLU A 576 -22.93 5.45 1.95
CA GLU A 576 -21.75 5.92 1.21
C GLU A 576 -21.98 7.26 0.48
N SER A 577 -23.24 7.66 0.27
CA SER A 577 -23.61 8.95 -0.34
C SER A 577 -23.68 10.14 0.64
N ILE A 578 -23.61 9.88 1.95
CA ILE A 578 -23.72 10.86 3.05
C ILE A 578 -22.33 11.13 3.62
#